data_AF-A0A9D4V6G4-F1
#
_entry.id   AF-A0A9D4V6G4-F1
#
_cell.length_a   1.000
_cell.length_b   1.000
_cell.length_c   1.000
_cell.angle_alpha   90.00
_cell.angle_beta   90.00
_cell.angle_gamma   90.00
#
_symmetry.space_group_name_H-M   'P 1'
#
loop_
_entity.id
_entity.type
_entity.pdbx_description
1 polymer ?
#
loop_
_entity_poly.entity_id
_entity_poly.type
_entity_poly.pdbx_seq_one_letter_code
_entity_poly.pdbx_strand_id
1 'polypeptide(L)'
;MAKSRVLYALLSFVIMGMSIGAVLQFALFRRLEDSTGVFLWENDADARVLRVGLVKQEVISWSPRILLFQKFLSPEECDYLIAIARPRLGKSTVVDVNTGKGIESKVRTSTSMFLTSAERKYPMIEAIERRIAIYSMVPVENGELLQILRYEPGQFYRPHHDYFADEFNIERGGQRVATFLMYLTEGMQGGETIFPWVGDRTCSCGGEEKRGTCIEPRKGDALLFWSQKLDGTVDPATSHGSCTLKDNVAAPLPVVNDCAKLCATSVISVSTTDTMTKKIWILKASFTFLVLLRSKVYNIVTSVSTINPMEGKPGHKNRPAPFLISLR
;
A
#
# COMPACT_ATOMS: atom_id res chain seq x y z
N MET A 1 -36.91 46.80 -34.13
CA MET A 1 -36.96 45.33 -33.91
C MET A 1 -35.89 44.55 -34.67
N ALA A 2 -35.65 44.77 -35.97
CA ALA A 2 -34.66 44.00 -36.73
C ALA A 2 -33.21 44.17 -36.24
N LYS A 3 -32.78 45.40 -35.90
CA LYS A 3 -31.41 45.67 -35.41
C LYS A 3 -31.09 44.99 -34.06
N SER A 4 -32.04 44.87 -33.14
CA SER A 4 -31.78 44.19 -31.86
C SER A 4 -31.69 42.68 -32.04
N ARG A 5 -32.48 42.07 -32.94
CA ARG A 5 -32.38 40.64 -33.27
C ARG A 5 -31.00 40.27 -33.81
N VAL A 6 -30.43 41.10 -34.68
CA VAL A 6 -29.07 40.90 -35.22
C VAL A 6 -28.02 41.02 -34.11
N LEU A 7 -28.17 41.99 -33.21
CA LEU A 7 -27.26 42.18 -32.07
C LEU A 7 -27.29 40.99 -31.11
N TYR A 8 -28.48 40.48 -30.76
CA TYR A 8 -28.61 39.28 -29.92
C TYR A 8 -28.03 38.03 -30.58
N ALA A 9 -28.20 37.87 -31.90
CA ALA A 9 -27.61 36.75 -32.63
C ALA A 9 -26.07 36.79 -32.60
N LEU A 10 -25.49 37.98 -32.77
CA LEU A 10 -24.03 38.18 -32.69
C LEU A 10 -23.49 37.92 -31.28
N LEU A 11 -24.17 38.41 -30.23
CA LEU A 11 -23.76 38.17 -28.85
C LEU A 11 -23.80 36.67 -28.50
N SER A 12 -24.87 35.96 -28.90
CA SER A 12 -24.99 34.53 -28.68
C SER A 12 -23.89 33.73 -29.39
N PHE A 13 -23.52 34.14 -30.62
CA PHE A 13 -22.43 33.50 -31.36
C PHE A 13 -21.08 33.68 -30.66
N VAL A 14 -20.78 34.87 -30.13
CA VAL A 14 -19.55 35.14 -29.39
C VAL A 14 -19.51 34.34 -28.09
N ILE A 15 -20.60 34.32 -27.31
CA ILE A 15 -20.66 33.56 -26.05
C ILE A 15 -20.50 32.06 -26.31
N MET A 16 -21.15 31.54 -27.34
CA MET A 16 -21.03 30.13 -27.72
C MET A 16 -19.61 29.79 -28.18
N GLY A 17 -18.97 30.66 -28.97
CA GLY A 17 -17.56 30.51 -29.36
C GLY A 17 -16.62 30.50 -28.15
N MET A 18 -16.81 31.41 -27.18
CA MET A 18 -16.01 31.45 -25.95
C MET A 18 -16.22 30.21 -25.07
N SER A 19 -17.46 29.73 -24.97
CA SER A 19 -17.81 28.54 -24.20
C SER A 19 -17.19 27.28 -24.81
N ILE A 20 -17.28 27.14 -26.14
CA ILE A 20 -16.65 26.05 -26.88
C ILE A 20 -15.12 26.13 -26.75
N GLY A 21 -14.54 27.32 -26.86
CA GLY A 21 -13.11 27.55 -26.66
C GLY A 21 -12.64 27.15 -25.26
N ALA A 22 -13.39 27.51 -24.23
CA ALA A 22 -13.10 27.14 -22.84
C ALA A 22 -13.23 25.63 -22.61
N VAL A 23 -14.24 24.97 -23.18
CA VAL A 23 -14.39 23.51 -23.10
C VAL A 23 -13.25 22.80 -23.82
N LEU A 24 -12.85 23.28 -25.00
CA LEU A 24 -11.70 22.74 -25.75
C LEU A 24 -10.38 22.95 -25.01
N GLN A 25 -10.15 24.13 -24.42
CA GLN A 25 -8.99 24.37 -23.57
C GLN A 25 -9.01 23.47 -22.33
N PHE A 26 -10.15 23.32 -21.66
CA PHE A 26 -10.26 22.43 -20.50
C PHE A 26 -10.03 20.96 -20.86
N ALA A 27 -10.55 20.51 -22.00
CA ALA A 27 -10.30 19.18 -22.52
C ALA A 27 -8.82 18.99 -22.91
N LEU A 28 -8.18 20.01 -23.48
CA LEU A 28 -6.74 20.01 -23.77
C LEU A 28 -5.92 19.97 -22.47
N PHE A 29 -6.27 20.75 -21.45
CA PHE A 29 -5.60 20.73 -20.15
C PHE A 29 -5.74 19.37 -19.47
N ARG A 30 -6.96 18.77 -19.45
CA ARG A 30 -7.14 17.40 -18.94
C ARG A 30 -6.34 16.38 -19.73
N ARG A 31 -6.32 16.49 -21.05
CA ARG A 31 -5.51 15.61 -21.90
C ARG A 31 -4.02 15.80 -21.66
N LEU A 32 -3.57 17.02 -21.40
CA LEU A 32 -2.17 17.31 -21.08
C LEU A 32 -1.82 16.75 -19.69
N GLU A 33 -2.66 16.95 -18.69
CA GLU A 33 -2.53 16.40 -17.34
C GLU A 33 -2.48 14.87 -17.38
N ASP A 34 -3.36 14.22 -18.16
CA ASP A 34 -3.32 12.77 -18.40
C ASP A 34 -2.08 12.34 -19.21
N SER A 35 -1.59 13.17 -20.14
CA SER A 35 -0.44 12.85 -21.01
C SER A 35 0.92 13.01 -20.33
N THR A 36 1.01 13.77 -19.23
CA THR A 36 2.25 13.90 -18.45
C THR A 36 2.66 12.59 -17.75
N GLY A 37 1.83 11.56 -17.80
CA GLY A 37 2.05 10.31 -17.06
C GLY A 37 2.91 9.21 -17.69
N VAL A 38 3.19 9.16 -19.01
CA VAL A 38 3.64 7.86 -19.59
C VAL A 38 4.80 7.86 -20.61
N PHE A 39 5.18 8.94 -21.29
CA PHE A 39 6.03 8.77 -22.49
C PHE A 39 7.55 8.64 -22.30
N LEU A 40 8.14 9.12 -21.19
CA LEU A 40 9.61 9.11 -21.04
C LEU A 40 10.18 7.75 -20.59
N TRP A 41 9.37 6.89 -19.99
CA TRP A 41 9.82 5.67 -19.31
C TRP A 41 9.27 4.37 -19.91
N GLU A 42 8.45 4.46 -20.95
CA GLU A 42 7.71 3.31 -21.51
C GLU A 42 8.63 2.20 -22.04
N ASN A 43 9.83 2.59 -22.49
CA ASN A 43 10.88 1.68 -22.98
C ASN A 43 11.95 1.34 -21.93
N ASP A 44 11.89 1.91 -20.73
CA ASP A 44 12.84 1.64 -19.65
C ASP A 44 12.32 0.50 -18.77
N ALA A 45 13.00 -0.65 -18.86
CA ALA A 45 12.63 -1.85 -18.12
C ALA A 45 12.74 -1.64 -16.60
N ASP A 46 13.72 -0.87 -16.14
CA ASP A 46 13.94 -0.58 -14.72
C ASP A 46 12.86 0.38 -14.23
N ALA A 47 12.54 1.43 -14.99
CA ALA A 47 11.46 2.35 -14.64
C ALA A 47 10.11 1.64 -14.54
N ARG A 48 9.83 0.66 -15.42
CA ARG A 48 8.61 -0.16 -15.35
C ARG A 48 8.59 -1.06 -14.11
N VAL A 49 9.69 -1.75 -13.79
CA VAL A 49 9.81 -2.59 -12.58
C VAL A 49 9.66 -1.74 -11.31
N LEU A 50 10.24 -0.55 -11.31
CA LEU A 50 10.19 0.40 -10.21
C LEU A 50 8.92 1.26 -10.22
N ARG A 51 8.02 1.05 -11.20
CA ARG A 51 6.74 1.77 -11.33
C ARG A 51 6.92 3.30 -11.33
N VAL A 52 8.04 3.78 -11.88
CA VAL A 52 8.33 5.22 -12.01
C VAL A 52 7.35 5.81 -13.02
N GLY A 53 6.69 6.92 -12.65
CA GLY A 53 5.65 7.57 -13.46
C GLY A 53 4.25 6.95 -13.32
N LEU A 54 4.11 5.76 -12.73
CA LEU A 54 2.80 5.11 -12.50
C LEU A 54 2.20 5.42 -11.12
N VAL A 55 3.02 5.90 -10.18
CA VAL A 55 2.57 6.23 -8.82
C VAL A 55 2.14 7.69 -8.78
N LYS A 56 0.86 7.92 -8.50
CA LYS A 56 0.33 9.27 -8.29
C LYS A 56 0.72 9.76 -6.90
N GLN A 57 1.32 10.94 -6.83
CA GLN A 57 1.67 11.61 -5.58
C GLN A 57 0.62 12.67 -5.21
N GLU A 58 0.31 12.77 -3.93
CA GLU A 58 -0.56 13.78 -3.34
C GLU A 58 0.16 14.42 -2.15
N VAL A 59 0.18 15.76 -2.08
CA VAL A 59 0.74 16.48 -0.94
C VAL A 59 -0.33 16.59 0.14
N ILE A 60 -0.10 15.94 1.27
CA ILE A 60 -0.99 16.01 2.44
C ILE A 60 -0.66 17.23 3.30
N SER A 61 0.63 17.51 3.48
CA SER A 61 1.11 18.68 4.21
C SER A 61 2.51 19.09 3.75
N TRP A 62 2.79 20.39 3.79
CA TRP A 62 4.14 20.94 3.58
C TRP A 62 4.93 21.09 4.88
N SER A 63 4.24 21.27 6.01
CA SER A 63 4.85 21.48 7.33
C SER A 63 4.01 20.76 8.38
N PRO A 64 4.44 19.57 8.85
CA PRO A 64 5.59 18.80 8.38
C PRO A 64 5.36 18.28 6.96
N ARG A 65 6.43 17.89 6.27
CA ARG A 65 6.34 17.34 4.91
C ARG A 65 5.71 15.95 4.97
N ILE A 66 4.54 15.79 4.35
CA ILE A 66 3.80 14.53 4.27
C ILE A 66 3.26 14.36 2.84
N LEU A 67 3.62 13.24 2.22
CA LEU A 67 3.21 12.86 0.87
C LEU A 67 2.52 11.50 0.91
N LEU A 68 1.41 11.39 0.16
CA LEU A 68 0.73 10.13 -0.08
C LEU A 68 0.99 9.68 -1.52
N PHE A 69 1.37 8.42 -1.68
CA PHE A 69 1.64 7.75 -2.94
C PHE A 69 0.57 6.70 -3.18
N GLN A 70 -0.26 6.89 -4.20
CA GLN A 70 -1.36 5.99 -4.52
C GLN A 70 -0.86 4.79 -5.33
N LYS A 71 -1.27 3.58 -4.94
CA LYS A 71 -0.89 2.31 -5.61
C LYS A 71 0.63 2.16 -5.81
N PHE A 72 1.38 2.59 -4.80
CA PHE A 72 2.84 2.47 -4.73
C PHE A 72 3.29 1.01 -4.81
N LEU A 73 2.64 0.12 -4.06
CA LEU A 73 2.80 -1.32 -4.19
C LEU A 73 1.74 -1.91 -5.11
N SER A 74 2.11 -2.97 -5.82
CA SER A 74 1.14 -3.83 -6.50
C SER A 74 0.39 -4.72 -5.48
N PRO A 75 -0.81 -5.21 -5.82
CA PRO A 75 -1.52 -6.18 -4.97
C PRO A 75 -0.68 -7.43 -4.65
N GLU A 76 0.12 -7.89 -5.61
CA GLU A 76 1.00 -9.07 -5.48
C GLU A 76 2.18 -8.80 -4.54
N GLU A 77 2.77 -7.60 -4.59
CA GLU A 77 3.79 -7.15 -3.64
C GLU A 77 3.24 -7.15 -2.21
N CYS A 78 2.04 -6.62 -2.01
CA CYS A 78 1.36 -6.65 -0.71
C CYS A 78 1.15 -8.08 -0.20
N ASP A 79 0.62 -8.97 -1.05
CA ASP A 79 0.33 -10.35 -0.66
C ASP A 79 1.62 -11.14 -0.36
N TYR A 80 2.69 -10.91 -1.13
CA TYR A 80 4.01 -11.48 -0.90
C TYR A 80 4.55 -11.09 0.47
N LEU A 81 4.53 -9.79 0.80
CA LEU A 81 5.01 -9.27 2.07
C LEU A 81 4.19 -9.82 3.27
N ILE A 82 2.87 -9.93 3.11
CA ILE A 82 2.01 -10.57 4.13
C ILE A 82 2.39 -12.03 4.33
N ALA A 83 2.62 -12.78 3.24
CA ALA A 83 2.93 -14.21 3.30
C ALA A 83 4.23 -14.49 4.05
N ILE A 84 5.29 -13.71 3.81
CA ILE A 84 6.60 -13.87 4.49
C ILE A 84 6.56 -13.43 5.96
N ALA A 85 5.64 -12.53 6.32
CA ALA A 85 5.50 -12.01 7.68
C ALA A 85 4.72 -12.93 8.60
N ARG A 86 3.59 -13.49 8.11
CA ARG A 86 2.63 -14.30 8.89
C ARG A 86 3.25 -15.32 9.85
N PRO A 87 4.20 -16.18 9.44
CA PRO A 87 4.73 -17.21 10.33
C PRO A 87 5.70 -16.67 11.41
N ARG A 88 6.11 -15.40 11.34
CA ARG A 88 7.18 -14.83 12.17
C ARG A 88 6.76 -13.62 13.02
N LEU A 89 5.47 -13.25 12.97
CA LEU A 89 4.96 -12.14 13.76
C LEU A 89 5.07 -12.43 15.26
N GLY A 90 5.82 -11.59 15.97
CA GLY A 90 5.89 -11.57 17.43
C GLY A 90 5.24 -10.31 18.00
N LYS A 91 5.10 -10.21 19.32
CA LYS A 91 4.58 -8.99 19.97
C LYS A 91 5.54 -7.81 19.71
N SER A 92 5.01 -6.64 19.33
CA SER A 92 5.85 -5.48 19.06
C SER A 92 6.45 -4.91 20.34
N THR A 93 7.68 -4.41 20.22
CA THR A 93 8.37 -3.66 21.27
C THR A 93 8.53 -2.19 20.89
N VAL A 94 8.76 -1.33 21.87
CA VAL A 94 9.15 0.08 21.70
C VAL A 94 10.53 0.31 22.29
N VAL A 95 11.29 1.27 21.77
CA VAL A 95 12.58 1.63 22.34
C VAL A 95 12.34 2.42 23.63
N ASP A 96 12.89 1.94 24.73
CA ASP A 96 12.89 2.63 26.02
C ASP A 96 13.90 3.79 26.01
N VAL A 97 13.48 4.98 26.41
CA VAL A 97 14.31 6.21 26.34
C VAL A 97 15.47 6.16 27.33
N ASN A 98 15.32 5.48 28.47
CA ASN A 98 16.34 5.45 29.52
C ASN A 98 17.41 4.39 29.27
N THR A 99 17.03 3.27 28.65
CA THR A 99 17.89 2.09 28.49
C THR A 99 18.26 1.79 27.05
N GLY A 100 17.61 2.43 26.07
CA GLY A 100 17.79 2.18 24.64
C GLY A 100 17.33 0.78 24.18
N LYS A 101 16.66 -0.01 25.05
CA LYS A 101 16.26 -1.38 24.78
C LYS A 101 14.80 -1.48 24.34
N GLY A 102 14.49 -2.50 23.54
CA GLY A 102 13.11 -2.83 23.18
C GLY A 102 12.34 -3.37 24.39
N ILE A 103 11.28 -2.67 24.82
CA ILE A 103 10.38 -3.10 25.90
C ILE A 103 8.97 -3.36 25.37
N GLU A 104 8.25 -4.29 25.99
CA GLU A 104 6.83 -4.45 25.73
C GLU A 104 6.07 -3.20 26.17
N SER A 105 5.19 -2.69 25.32
CA SER A 105 4.56 -1.40 25.57
C SER A 105 3.04 -1.48 25.63
N LYS A 106 2.46 -0.74 26.57
CA LYS A 106 1.02 -0.42 26.58
C LYS A 106 0.65 0.63 25.52
N VAL A 107 1.63 1.24 24.84
CA VAL A 107 1.40 2.30 23.84
C VAL A 107 1.34 1.79 22.39
N ARG A 108 1.87 0.58 22.14
CA ARG A 108 1.85 -0.12 20.85
C ARG A 108 1.42 -1.56 21.10
N THR A 109 0.26 -1.94 20.59
CA THR A 109 -0.32 -3.26 20.88
C THR A 109 -0.27 -4.22 19.68
N SER A 110 0.36 -3.83 18.58
CA SER A 110 0.52 -4.65 17.38
C SER A 110 1.49 -5.82 17.55
N THR A 111 1.42 -6.76 16.62
CA THR A 111 2.49 -7.73 16.36
C THR A 111 3.39 -7.20 15.24
N SER A 112 4.67 -7.54 15.24
CA SER A 112 5.59 -7.16 14.16
C SER A 112 6.74 -8.13 13.99
N MET A 113 7.45 -7.96 12.88
CA MET A 113 8.68 -8.65 12.55
C MET A 113 9.55 -7.75 11.66
N PHE A 114 10.86 -7.99 11.63
CA PHE A 114 11.78 -7.34 10.70
C PHE A 114 12.29 -8.35 9.69
N LEU A 115 12.32 -7.97 8.41
CA LEU A 115 13.06 -8.75 7.43
C LEU A 115 14.53 -8.81 7.82
N THR A 116 15.21 -9.88 7.41
CA THR A 116 16.64 -10.06 7.62
C THR A 116 17.45 -9.44 6.48
N SER A 117 18.73 -9.16 6.73
CA SER A 117 19.65 -8.67 5.68
C SER A 117 19.81 -9.65 4.51
N ALA A 118 19.53 -10.94 4.70
CA ALA A 118 19.52 -11.92 3.62
C ALA A 118 18.26 -11.77 2.73
N GLU A 119 17.10 -11.57 3.35
CA GLU A 119 15.82 -11.36 2.65
C GLU A 119 15.76 -10.03 1.89
N ARG A 120 16.51 -9.02 2.33
CA ARG A 120 16.72 -7.75 1.62
C ARG A 120 17.19 -7.94 0.17
N LYS A 121 17.90 -9.05 -0.10
CA LYS A 121 18.43 -9.40 -1.43
C LYS A 121 17.43 -10.15 -2.30
N TYR A 122 16.21 -10.43 -1.81
CA TYR A 122 15.19 -11.05 -2.63
C TYR A 122 14.71 -10.05 -3.70
N PRO A 123 14.57 -10.45 -4.97
CA PRO A 123 14.31 -9.49 -6.06
C PRO A 123 13.11 -8.57 -5.83
N MET A 124 12.04 -9.10 -5.22
CA MET A 124 10.85 -8.30 -4.89
C MET A 124 11.13 -7.24 -3.82
N ILE A 125 11.87 -7.61 -2.77
CA ILE A 125 12.21 -6.71 -1.68
C ILE A 125 13.19 -5.63 -2.16
N GLU A 126 14.21 -6.04 -2.90
CA GLU A 126 15.17 -5.12 -3.51
C GLU A 126 14.49 -4.11 -4.43
N ALA A 127 13.54 -4.55 -5.27
CA ALA A 127 12.78 -3.66 -6.14
C ALA A 127 11.93 -2.65 -5.33
N ILE A 128 11.30 -3.08 -4.24
CA ILE A 128 10.53 -2.20 -3.34
C ILE A 128 11.46 -1.16 -2.68
N GLU A 129 12.59 -1.57 -2.12
CA GLU A 129 13.51 -0.64 -1.46
C GLU A 129 14.16 0.35 -2.43
N ARG A 130 14.55 -0.10 -3.64
CA ARG A 130 15.02 0.79 -4.70
C ARG A 130 13.95 1.79 -5.12
N ARG A 131 12.69 1.35 -5.20
CA ARG A 131 11.56 2.25 -5.48
C ARG A 131 11.41 3.28 -4.35
N ILE A 132 11.47 2.86 -3.09
CA ILE A 132 11.41 3.78 -1.95
C ILE A 132 12.52 4.83 -2.05
N ALA A 133 13.76 4.42 -2.36
CA ALA A 133 14.88 5.34 -2.52
C ALA A 133 14.66 6.39 -3.63
N ILE A 134 14.07 6.00 -4.76
CA ILE A 134 13.74 6.94 -5.84
C ILE A 134 12.70 7.97 -5.39
N TYR A 135 11.61 7.53 -4.75
CA TYR A 135 10.52 8.43 -4.35
C TYR A 135 10.85 9.27 -3.12
N SER A 136 11.72 8.79 -2.22
CA SER A 136 12.17 9.55 -1.05
C SER A 136 13.39 10.43 -1.34
N MET A 137 14.10 10.15 -2.44
CA MET A 137 15.43 10.70 -2.74
C MET A 137 16.48 10.41 -1.65
N VAL A 138 16.30 9.32 -0.92
CA VAL A 138 17.23 8.83 0.10
C VAL A 138 17.89 7.54 -0.40
N PRO A 139 19.23 7.40 -0.35
CA PRO A 139 19.91 6.18 -0.79
C PRO A 139 19.43 4.92 -0.03
N VAL A 140 19.41 3.78 -0.71
CA VAL A 140 18.92 2.50 -0.14
C VAL A 140 19.73 2.10 1.09
N GLU A 141 21.03 2.43 1.10
CA GLU A 141 21.99 2.12 2.17
C GLU A 141 21.61 2.75 3.50
N ASN A 142 20.85 3.86 3.47
CA ASN A 142 20.40 4.57 4.66
C ASN A 142 19.13 3.97 5.28
N GLY A 143 18.43 3.09 4.55
CA GLY A 143 17.20 2.46 5.04
C GLY A 143 17.47 1.33 6.02
N GLU A 144 16.72 1.33 7.13
CA GLU A 144 16.62 0.20 8.05
C GLU A 144 16.03 -1.05 7.35
N LEU A 145 16.03 -2.20 8.01
CA LEU A 145 15.34 -3.38 7.47
C LEU A 145 13.81 -3.15 7.51
N LEU A 146 13.09 -3.57 6.46
CA LEU A 146 11.63 -3.47 6.42
C LEU A 146 10.99 -4.11 7.66
N GLN A 147 10.20 -3.32 8.39
CA GLN A 147 9.42 -3.77 9.53
C GLN A 147 7.98 -4.02 9.08
N ILE A 148 7.49 -5.25 9.24
CA ILE A 148 6.09 -5.61 8.96
C ILE A 148 5.33 -5.68 10.27
N LEU A 149 4.24 -4.94 10.38
CA LEU A 149 3.35 -4.84 11.53
C LEU A 149 1.99 -5.44 11.18
N ARG A 150 1.31 -6.00 12.18
CA ARG A 150 -0.08 -6.45 12.09
C ARG A 150 -0.86 -5.95 13.30
N TYR A 151 -1.99 -5.31 13.02
CA TYR A 151 -2.95 -4.85 14.03
C TYR A 151 -4.17 -5.75 14.01
N GLU A 152 -4.54 -6.29 15.15
CA GLU A 152 -5.82 -6.95 15.38
C GLU A 152 -6.88 -5.94 15.81
N PRO A 153 -8.18 -6.27 15.72
CA PRO A 153 -9.22 -5.39 16.25
C PRO A 153 -8.95 -4.99 17.70
N GLY A 154 -9.19 -3.71 18.00
CA GLY A 154 -8.86 -3.09 19.29
C GLY A 154 -7.38 -2.70 19.46
N GLN A 155 -6.48 -3.12 18.57
CA GLN A 155 -5.07 -2.71 18.63
C GLN A 155 -4.85 -1.33 18.00
N PHE A 156 -3.83 -0.64 18.49
CA PHE A 156 -3.49 0.74 18.12
C PHE A 156 -2.01 1.02 18.34
N TYR A 157 -1.57 2.19 17.89
CA TYR A 157 -0.30 2.80 18.29
C TYR A 157 -0.54 4.27 18.64
N ARG A 158 -0.28 4.65 19.89
CA ARG A 158 -0.38 6.04 20.33
C ARG A 158 0.56 6.96 19.54
N PRO A 159 0.21 8.25 19.42
CA PRO A 159 1.09 9.25 18.82
C PRO A 159 2.50 9.21 19.40
N HIS A 160 3.50 9.18 18.53
CA HIS A 160 4.92 9.09 18.86
C HIS A 160 5.75 9.75 17.74
N HIS A 161 7.07 9.73 17.91
CA HIS A 161 8.02 10.17 16.90
C HIS A 161 8.86 8.98 16.45
N ASP A 162 9.23 8.97 15.17
CA ASP A 162 10.13 7.96 14.63
C ASP A 162 11.60 8.32 14.82
N TYR A 163 11.93 9.62 14.94
CA TYR A 163 13.26 10.07 15.29
C TYR A 163 13.63 9.65 16.72
N PHE A 164 14.92 9.41 16.94
CA PHE A 164 15.47 9.14 18.26
C PHE A 164 15.60 10.45 19.03
N ALA A 165 15.18 10.43 20.30
CA ALA A 165 15.34 11.54 21.23
C ALA A 165 16.60 11.37 22.12
N ASP A 166 17.19 10.17 22.14
CA ASP A 166 18.35 9.83 22.96
C ASP A 166 19.65 9.84 22.15
N GLU A 167 20.73 10.32 22.76
CA GLU A 167 22.06 10.39 22.14
C GLU A 167 22.61 8.99 21.82
N PHE A 168 22.32 7.99 22.65
CA PHE A 168 22.86 6.64 22.51
C PHE A 168 22.48 5.98 21.17
N ASN A 169 21.21 6.03 20.77
CA ASN A 169 20.77 5.49 19.48
C ASN A 169 21.28 6.33 18.31
N ILE A 170 21.34 7.66 18.47
CA ILE A 170 21.85 8.57 17.44
C ILE A 170 23.33 8.29 17.15
N GLU A 171 24.17 8.14 18.17
CA GLU A 171 25.60 7.84 18.00
C GLU A 171 25.83 6.46 17.37
N ARG A 172 24.95 5.50 17.64
CA ARG A 172 25.15 4.12 17.23
C ARG A 172 24.60 3.79 15.84
N GLY A 173 23.48 4.41 15.47
CA GLY A 173 22.74 4.10 14.24
C GLY A 173 22.41 5.31 13.37
N GLY A 174 22.72 6.52 13.83
CA GLY A 174 22.29 7.76 13.18
C GLY A 174 20.86 8.16 13.53
N GLN A 175 20.42 9.28 12.98
CA GLN A 175 19.07 9.81 13.16
C GLN A 175 18.15 9.40 12.00
N ARG A 176 16.89 9.06 12.31
CA ARG A 176 15.87 8.78 11.29
C ARG A 176 15.31 10.08 10.72
N VAL A 177 15.57 10.30 9.44
CA VAL A 177 15.20 11.55 8.73
C VAL A 177 13.82 11.49 8.11
N ALA A 178 13.34 10.30 7.73
CA ALA A 178 12.07 10.08 7.06
C ALA A 178 11.53 8.68 7.34
N THR A 179 10.22 8.52 7.20
CA THR A 179 9.54 7.22 7.31
C THR A 179 8.70 7.00 6.08
N PHE A 180 8.79 5.79 5.50
CA PHE A 180 7.98 5.32 4.40
C PHE A 180 7.06 4.20 4.89
N LEU A 181 5.78 4.52 5.05
CA LEU A 181 4.74 3.64 5.59
C LEU A 181 3.87 3.09 4.47
N MET A 182 3.80 1.77 4.29
CA MET A 182 3.05 1.14 3.19
C MET A 182 1.89 0.31 3.74
N TYR A 183 0.70 0.49 3.18
CA TYR A 183 -0.51 -0.21 3.60
C TYR A 183 -0.70 -1.50 2.78
N LEU A 184 -0.77 -2.66 3.43
CA LEU A 184 -0.82 -3.95 2.72
C LEU A 184 -2.23 -4.54 2.58
N THR A 185 -3.20 -4.00 3.30
CA THR A 185 -4.56 -4.53 3.41
C THR A 185 -5.60 -3.45 3.17
N GLU A 186 -6.80 -3.86 2.76
CA GLU A 186 -7.95 -2.99 2.44
C GLU A 186 -9.19 -3.37 3.25
N GLY A 187 -10.24 -2.53 3.18
CA GLY A 187 -11.57 -2.84 3.70
C GLY A 187 -11.67 -2.81 5.23
N MET A 188 -10.87 -1.95 5.86
CA MET A 188 -10.76 -1.85 7.31
C MET A 188 -11.50 -0.61 7.80
N GLN A 189 -12.14 -0.70 8.96
CA GLN A 189 -12.66 0.48 9.66
C GLN A 189 -11.73 0.80 10.82
N GLY A 190 -11.35 2.07 10.96
CA GLY A 190 -10.27 2.45 11.87
C GLY A 190 -8.89 2.15 11.27
N GLY A 191 -7.86 2.19 12.11
CA GLY A 191 -6.48 1.95 11.66
C GLY A 191 -5.89 3.09 10.82
N GLU A 192 -6.53 4.26 10.81
CA GLU A 192 -6.01 5.46 10.15
C GLU A 192 -4.65 5.85 10.75
N THR A 193 -3.76 6.37 9.92
CA THR A 193 -2.55 7.03 10.42
C THR A 193 -2.90 8.47 10.76
N ILE A 194 -2.84 8.84 12.03
CA ILE A 194 -3.20 10.17 12.51
C ILE A 194 -1.96 11.01 12.76
N PHE A 195 -1.99 12.26 12.31
CA PHE A 195 -1.03 13.32 12.63
C PHE A 195 -1.74 14.42 13.42
N PRO A 196 -1.66 14.42 14.78
CA PRO A 196 -2.48 15.29 15.62
C PRO A 196 -2.18 16.79 15.47
N TRP A 197 -0.98 17.13 15.00
CA TRP A 197 -0.49 18.51 14.89
C TRP A 197 -0.55 19.05 13.46
N VAL A 198 -1.19 18.33 12.54
CA VAL A 198 -1.22 18.68 11.12
C VAL A 198 -2.60 19.13 10.70
N GLY A 199 -2.69 20.40 10.31
CA GLY A 199 -3.93 21.06 9.92
C GLY A 199 -4.85 21.40 11.10
N ASP A 200 -5.82 22.27 10.83
CA ASP A 200 -6.80 22.72 11.83
C ASP A 200 -8.12 21.94 11.78
N ARG A 201 -8.14 20.84 11.02
CA ARG A 201 -9.33 20.02 10.81
C ARG A 201 -9.46 18.97 11.91
N THR A 202 -10.68 18.45 12.04
CA THR A 202 -10.92 17.19 12.75
C THR A 202 -11.06 16.06 11.74
N CYS A 203 -10.66 14.86 12.16
CA CYS A 203 -10.77 13.64 11.38
C CYS A 203 -11.31 12.49 12.22
N SER A 204 -11.96 11.53 11.57
CA SER A 204 -12.40 10.30 12.21
C SER A 204 -11.21 9.34 12.35
N CYS A 205 -10.85 9.02 13.58
CA CYS A 205 -9.73 8.15 13.93
C CYS A 205 -10.24 7.02 14.83
N GLY A 206 -10.32 5.79 14.30
CA GLY A 206 -10.96 4.69 15.01
C GLY A 206 -12.43 4.98 15.35
N GLY A 207 -13.07 5.82 14.54
CA GLY A 207 -14.44 6.32 14.70
C GLY A 207 -14.70 7.27 15.87
N GLU A 208 -13.63 7.83 16.44
CA GLU A 208 -13.71 9.00 17.32
C GLU A 208 -13.25 10.23 16.53
N GLU A 209 -13.88 11.38 16.77
CA GLU A 209 -13.42 12.64 16.20
C GLU A 209 -12.17 13.11 16.93
N LYS A 210 -11.07 13.29 16.19
CA LYS A 210 -9.79 13.77 16.72
C LYS A 210 -9.29 14.95 15.92
N ARG A 211 -8.57 15.84 16.59
CA ARG A 211 -7.88 16.95 15.93
C ARG A 211 -6.71 16.43 15.10
N GLY A 212 -6.52 17.02 13.92
CA GLY A 212 -5.39 16.77 13.04
C GLY A 212 -5.82 16.16 11.71
N THR A 213 -4.87 15.51 11.04
CA THR A 213 -5.08 14.88 9.74
C THR A 213 -4.98 13.37 9.88
N CYS A 214 -5.97 12.64 9.35
CA CYS A 214 -6.00 11.18 9.32
C CYS A 214 -5.85 10.70 7.88
N ILE A 215 -5.00 9.69 7.68
CA ILE A 215 -4.81 9.03 6.40
C ILE A 215 -5.44 7.63 6.51
N GLU A 216 -6.44 7.37 5.67
CA GLU A 216 -7.10 6.08 5.61
C GLU A 216 -6.19 5.03 4.95
N PRO A 217 -6.04 3.83 5.54
CA PRO A 217 -5.22 2.77 4.96
C PRO A 217 -5.91 2.16 3.74
N ARG A 218 -5.28 2.30 2.57
CA ARG A 218 -5.73 1.66 1.32
C ARG A 218 -4.64 0.74 0.80
N LYS A 219 -4.98 -0.51 0.48
CA LYS A 219 -4.02 -1.50 0.01
C LYS A 219 -3.20 -0.96 -1.16
N GLY A 220 -1.88 -1.02 -1.01
CA GLY A 220 -0.91 -0.56 -2.00
C GLY A 220 -0.55 0.92 -1.91
N ASP A 221 -1.31 1.74 -1.19
CA ASP A 221 -0.92 3.14 -0.94
C ASP A 221 0.26 3.18 0.04
N ALA A 222 1.06 4.23 -0.06
CA ALA A 222 2.17 4.49 0.84
C ALA A 222 2.23 5.96 1.26
N LEU A 223 2.70 6.20 2.47
CA LEU A 223 2.83 7.51 3.09
C LEU A 223 4.29 7.77 3.41
N LEU A 224 4.82 8.89 2.92
CA LEU A 224 6.15 9.36 3.24
C LEU A 224 6.04 10.64 4.05
N PHE A 225 6.70 10.67 5.20
CA PHE A 225 6.83 11.89 6.00
C PHE A 225 8.25 12.05 6.52
N TRP A 226 8.69 13.30 6.64
CA TRP A 226 10.04 13.62 7.10
C TRP A 226 10.02 14.04 8.55
N SER A 227 10.75 13.29 9.37
CA SER A 227 11.00 13.56 10.80
C SER A 227 11.87 14.79 11.04
N GLN A 228 12.50 15.35 10.00
CA GLN A 228 13.35 16.54 10.04
C GLN A 228 12.91 17.64 9.07
N LYS A 229 13.15 18.87 9.49
CA LYS A 229 13.06 20.09 8.67
C LYS A 229 14.25 20.18 7.70
N LEU A 230 14.20 21.17 6.81
CA LEU A 230 15.25 21.39 5.81
C LEU A 230 16.58 21.87 6.42
N ASP A 231 16.55 22.40 7.64
CA ASP A 231 17.74 22.81 8.41
C ASP A 231 18.38 21.64 9.19
N GLY A 232 17.81 20.42 9.09
CA GLY A 232 18.29 19.23 9.80
C GLY A 232 17.78 19.09 11.23
N THR A 233 16.99 20.04 11.73
CA THR A 233 16.36 19.90 13.05
C THR A 233 15.18 18.94 13.00
N VAL A 234 14.96 18.18 14.07
CA VAL A 234 13.78 17.32 14.19
C VAL A 234 12.51 18.17 14.20
N ASP A 235 11.42 17.64 13.63
CA ASP A 235 10.14 18.33 13.55
C ASP A 235 9.10 17.67 14.49
N PRO A 236 8.79 18.29 15.66
CA PRO A 236 7.77 17.78 16.57
C PRO A 236 6.36 17.73 15.98
N ALA A 237 6.06 18.45 14.89
CA ALA A 237 4.76 18.36 14.25
C ALA A 237 4.53 17.00 13.55
N THR A 238 5.59 16.21 13.35
CA THR A 238 5.55 14.85 12.76
C THR A 238 5.03 13.77 13.72
N SER A 239 4.58 14.14 14.93
CA SER A 239 4.00 13.17 15.85
C SER A 239 2.84 12.46 15.15
N HIS A 240 2.88 11.14 15.15
CA HIS A 240 1.91 10.34 14.40
C HIS A 240 1.60 9.04 15.14
N GLY A 241 0.44 8.47 14.87
CA GLY A 241 0.02 7.20 15.47
C GLY A 241 -0.86 6.40 14.54
N SER A 242 -1.17 5.18 14.96
CA SER A 242 -2.17 4.32 14.31
C SER A 242 -3.42 4.31 15.18
N CYS A 243 -4.52 4.79 14.61
CA CYS A 243 -5.83 4.75 15.25
C CYS A 243 -6.25 3.31 15.58
N THR A 244 -7.15 3.18 16.55
CA THR A 244 -7.68 1.86 16.92
C THR A 244 -8.37 1.23 15.74
N LEU A 245 -7.95 0.00 15.42
CA LEU A 245 -8.67 -0.79 14.43
C LEU A 245 -10.01 -1.23 15.04
N LYS A 246 -11.12 -0.97 14.34
CA LYS A 246 -12.41 -1.48 14.76
C LYS A 246 -12.56 -2.94 14.38
N ASP A 247 -13.39 -3.65 15.13
CA ASP A 247 -13.96 -4.90 14.65
C ASP A 247 -14.66 -4.63 13.32
N ASN A 248 -14.42 -5.48 12.32
CA ASN A 248 -15.10 -5.42 11.03
C ASN A 248 -16.60 -5.65 11.23
N VAL A 249 -17.34 -4.62 11.63
CA VAL A 249 -18.79 -4.54 11.39
C VAL A 249 -18.90 -4.50 9.88
N ALA A 250 -19.48 -5.56 9.31
CA ALA A 250 -19.57 -5.81 7.88
C ALA A 250 -19.70 -4.51 7.08
N ALA A 251 -18.62 -4.07 6.44
CA ALA A 251 -18.76 -3.19 5.30
C ALA A 251 -19.58 -4.00 4.28
N PRO A 252 -20.78 -3.54 3.87
CA PRO A 252 -21.48 -4.22 2.80
C PRO A 252 -20.54 -4.19 1.60
N LEU A 253 -20.19 -5.39 1.11
CA LEU A 253 -19.56 -5.49 -0.19
C LEU A 253 -20.47 -4.75 -1.19
N PRO A 254 -19.94 -3.90 -2.08
CA PRO A 254 -20.75 -3.42 -3.18
C PRO A 254 -21.31 -4.65 -3.89
N VAL A 255 -22.63 -4.73 -3.95
CA VAL A 255 -23.34 -5.76 -4.72
C VAL A 255 -22.93 -5.51 -6.17
N VAL A 256 -21.96 -6.26 -6.66
CA VAL A 256 -21.65 -6.33 -8.09
C VAL A 256 -22.77 -7.15 -8.71
N ASN A 257 -23.83 -6.48 -9.14
CA ASN A 257 -24.82 -7.08 -10.02
C ASN A 257 -24.17 -7.34 -11.38
N ASP A 258 -24.27 -8.59 -11.81
CA ASP A 258 -24.15 -9.07 -13.19
C ASP A 258 -22.82 -8.87 -13.95
N CYS A 259 -21.93 -9.86 -13.83
CA CYS A 259 -21.06 -10.30 -14.92
C CYS A 259 -20.90 -11.84 -14.97
N ALA A 260 -21.94 -12.58 -14.56
CA ALA A 260 -21.98 -14.05 -14.67
C ALA A 260 -22.62 -14.55 -15.98
N LYS A 261 -22.69 -13.71 -17.02
CA LYS A 261 -23.21 -14.09 -18.34
C LYS A 261 -22.27 -13.55 -19.41
N LEU A 262 -21.24 -14.32 -19.75
CA LEU A 262 -20.58 -14.39 -21.06
C LEU A 262 -19.31 -15.24 -20.90
N CYS A 263 -19.49 -16.56 -20.91
CA CYS A 263 -18.55 -17.59 -21.40
C CYS A 263 -18.89 -18.95 -20.77
N ALA A 264 -19.91 -19.62 -21.31
CA ALA A 264 -20.02 -21.08 -21.27
C ALA A 264 -21.06 -21.56 -22.29
N THR A 265 -20.84 -21.26 -23.58
CA THR A 265 -21.45 -22.00 -24.68
C THR A 265 -20.50 -23.10 -25.11
N SER A 266 -20.68 -24.29 -24.51
CA SER A 266 -20.55 -25.58 -25.19
C SER A 266 -20.89 -26.68 -24.18
N VAL A 267 -22.11 -27.18 -24.33
CA VAL A 267 -22.67 -28.36 -23.68
C VAL A 267 -21.89 -29.59 -24.16
N ILE A 268 -21.43 -30.41 -23.22
CA ILE A 268 -21.33 -31.86 -23.41
C ILE A 268 -22.02 -32.50 -22.21
N SER A 269 -23.20 -33.08 -22.45
CA SER A 269 -23.89 -33.93 -21.48
C SER A 269 -23.21 -35.29 -21.44
N VAL A 270 -22.89 -35.77 -20.24
CA VAL A 270 -22.76 -37.21 -19.99
C VAL A 270 -23.45 -37.49 -18.66
N SER A 271 -24.55 -38.23 -18.72
CA SER A 271 -25.21 -38.81 -17.56
C SER A 271 -24.58 -40.16 -17.25
N THR A 272 -24.26 -40.41 -15.99
CA THR A 272 -24.24 -41.75 -15.41
C THR A 272 -24.49 -41.64 -13.91
N THR A 273 -25.55 -42.32 -13.48
CA THR A 273 -25.87 -42.67 -12.09
C THR A 273 -24.80 -43.64 -11.55
N ASP A 274 -24.23 -43.38 -10.39
CA ASP A 274 -24.33 -44.23 -9.18
C ASP A 274 -23.30 -43.79 -8.11
N THR A 275 -23.66 -44.08 -6.88
CA THR A 275 -23.08 -43.75 -5.58
C THR A 275 -21.73 -44.40 -5.28
N MET A 276 -21.04 -43.83 -4.27
CA MET A 276 -19.83 -44.30 -3.57
C MET A 276 -18.45 -43.88 -4.13
N THR A 277 -17.84 -42.93 -3.40
CA THR A 277 -16.42 -42.85 -3.04
C THR A 277 -15.39 -43.33 -4.07
N LYS A 278 -14.80 -42.39 -4.82
CA LYS A 278 -13.37 -42.43 -5.20
C LYS A 278 -12.88 -41.09 -5.74
N LYS A 279 -11.66 -40.75 -5.29
CA LYS A 279 -10.80 -39.64 -5.72
C LYS A 279 -10.80 -39.49 -7.24
N ILE A 280 -11.13 -38.30 -7.73
CA ILE A 280 -10.90 -37.92 -9.12
C ILE A 280 -9.54 -37.23 -9.19
N TRP A 281 -8.62 -37.87 -9.90
CA TRP A 281 -7.42 -37.28 -10.46
C TRP A 281 -7.83 -36.38 -11.62
N ILE A 282 -7.38 -35.12 -11.64
CA ILE A 282 -7.45 -34.27 -12.84
C ILE A 282 -6.03 -34.04 -13.34
N LEU A 283 -5.84 -34.46 -14.60
CA LEU A 283 -4.64 -34.30 -15.42
C LEU A 283 -4.18 -32.83 -15.49
N LYS A 284 -2.87 -32.63 -15.31
CA LYS A 284 -2.19 -31.41 -15.75
C LYS A 284 -2.06 -31.45 -17.29
N ALA A 285 -2.72 -30.53 -17.99
CA ALA A 285 -2.31 -30.17 -19.33
C ALA A 285 -1.06 -29.29 -19.25
N SER A 286 0.07 -29.79 -19.75
CA SER A 286 1.29 -28.99 -19.95
C SER A 286 1.26 -28.40 -21.35
N PHE A 287 1.38 -27.09 -21.47
CA PHE A 287 1.81 -26.44 -22.72
C PHE A 287 3.31 -26.16 -22.61
N THR A 288 4.09 -26.97 -23.32
CA THR A 288 5.53 -26.81 -23.51
C THR A 288 5.76 -25.88 -24.68
N PHE A 289 6.37 -24.71 -24.46
CA PHE A 289 7.14 -24.06 -25.53
C PHE A 289 8.58 -24.56 -25.45
N LEU A 290 8.96 -25.29 -26.49
CA LEU A 290 10.31 -25.75 -26.76
C LEU A 290 11.09 -24.59 -27.39
N VAL A 291 11.97 -23.95 -26.63
CA VAL A 291 13.08 -23.18 -27.21
C VAL A 291 14.38 -23.80 -26.69
N LEU A 292 14.94 -24.64 -27.56
CA LEU A 292 16.28 -25.21 -27.45
C LEU A 292 17.32 -24.11 -27.66
N LEU A 293 17.94 -23.60 -26.60
CA LEU A 293 19.29 -23.04 -26.67
C LEU A 293 20.12 -23.43 -25.44
N ARG A 294 20.93 -24.46 -25.67
CA ARG A 294 22.29 -24.72 -25.14
C ARG A 294 22.57 -24.43 -23.65
N SER A 295 22.67 -25.56 -22.93
CA SER A 295 23.73 -25.88 -21.96
C SER A 295 23.98 -24.91 -20.80
N LYS A 296 23.31 -25.17 -19.68
CA LYS A 296 23.93 -25.35 -18.35
C LYS A 296 22.91 -25.95 -17.38
N VAL A 297 23.22 -27.14 -16.89
CA VAL A 297 22.46 -27.86 -15.87
C VAL A 297 22.76 -27.23 -14.52
N TYR A 298 21.73 -26.76 -13.81
CA TYR A 298 21.79 -26.55 -12.36
C TYR A 298 20.72 -27.42 -11.72
N ASN A 299 21.15 -28.32 -10.82
CA ASN A 299 20.25 -29.14 -10.02
C ASN A 299 19.52 -28.27 -9.01
N ILE A 300 18.21 -28.11 -9.14
CA ILE A 300 17.36 -27.59 -8.07
C ILE A 300 16.74 -28.79 -7.36
N VAL A 301 17.23 -29.08 -6.15
CA VAL A 301 16.59 -30.00 -5.22
C VAL A 301 15.39 -29.27 -4.61
N THR A 302 14.18 -29.54 -5.07
CA THR A 302 12.96 -29.11 -4.39
C THR A 302 12.56 -30.15 -3.34
N SER A 303 12.85 -29.90 -2.06
CA SER A 303 12.20 -30.62 -0.97
C SER A 303 10.77 -30.07 -0.81
N VAL A 304 9.77 -30.87 -1.17
CA VAL A 304 8.36 -30.56 -0.90
C VAL A 304 7.99 -31.22 0.42
N SER A 305 7.89 -30.43 1.49
CA SER A 305 7.24 -30.86 2.73
C SER A 305 5.72 -30.72 2.58
N THR A 306 5.03 -31.86 2.50
CA THR A 306 3.57 -31.98 2.58
C THR A 306 3.06 -31.51 3.95
N ILE A 307 2.18 -30.49 3.96
CA ILE A 307 1.41 -30.08 5.14
C ILE A 307 0.10 -30.88 5.12
N ASN A 308 -0.15 -31.68 6.16
CA ASN A 308 -1.44 -32.36 6.35
C ASN A 308 -2.52 -31.33 6.73
N PRO A 309 -3.78 -31.44 6.23
CA PRO A 309 -4.87 -30.60 6.66
C PRO A 309 -5.32 -31.00 8.08
N MET A 310 -5.35 -30.02 8.99
CA MET A 310 -5.94 -30.15 10.32
C MET A 310 -7.45 -29.88 10.25
N GLU A 311 -8.26 -30.79 10.81
CA GLU A 311 -9.70 -30.60 11.00
C GLU A 311 -9.98 -29.45 11.97
N GLY A 312 -10.71 -28.42 11.50
CA GLY A 312 -11.19 -27.31 12.32
C GLY A 312 -12.71 -27.34 12.47
N LYS A 313 -13.19 -27.29 13.72
CA LYS A 313 -14.62 -27.18 14.08
C LYS A 313 -15.26 -25.91 13.49
N PRO A 314 -16.57 -25.91 13.15
CA PRO A 314 -17.24 -24.75 12.58
C PRO A 314 -17.62 -23.76 13.69
N GLY A 315 -17.04 -22.55 13.70
CA GLY A 315 -17.45 -21.53 14.66
C GLY A 315 -16.49 -20.36 14.90
N HIS A 316 -16.01 -19.70 13.85
CA HIS A 316 -15.68 -18.26 13.80
C HIS A 316 -15.09 -17.97 12.43
N LYS A 317 -15.67 -17.02 11.69
CA LYS A 317 -15.06 -16.52 10.45
C LYS A 317 -13.80 -15.71 10.82
N ASN A 318 -12.65 -16.37 10.93
CA ASN A 318 -11.35 -15.71 11.02
C ASN A 318 -11.08 -14.96 9.72
N ARG A 319 -11.32 -13.65 9.71
CA ARG A 319 -10.91 -12.76 8.62
C ARG A 319 -9.51 -12.20 8.91
N PRO A 320 -8.67 -11.97 7.89
CA PRO A 320 -7.30 -11.54 8.11
C PRO A 320 -7.27 -10.13 8.72
N ALA A 321 -6.50 -9.97 9.80
CA ALA A 321 -6.27 -8.66 10.41
C ALA A 321 -5.25 -7.84 9.60
N PRO A 322 -5.31 -6.49 9.64
CA PRO A 322 -4.47 -5.57 8.89
C PRO A 322 -2.99 -5.87 8.94
N PHE A 323 -2.29 -5.64 7.83
CA PHE A 323 -0.84 -5.56 7.81
C PHE A 323 -0.38 -4.19 7.30
N LEU A 324 0.68 -3.68 7.93
CA LEU A 324 1.31 -2.40 7.65
C LEU A 324 2.82 -2.63 7.56
N ILE A 325 3.53 -1.91 6.70
CA ILE A 325 5.00 -1.95 6.66
C ILE A 325 5.54 -0.58 6.94
N SER A 326 6.59 -0.50 7.75
CA SER A 326 7.37 0.72 7.96
C SER A 326 8.82 0.46 7.52
N LEU A 327 9.33 1.33 6.66
CA LEU A 327 10.76 1.53 6.45
C LEU A 327 11.12 2.89 7.04
N ARG A 328 12.22 2.96 7.79
CA ARG A 328 12.74 4.18 8.42
C ARG A 328 14.17 4.42 7.99
#